data_AF-A0A0S2DY83-F1
#
_entry.id   AF-A0A0S2DY83-F1
#
_cell.length_a   1.000
_cell.length_b   1.000
_cell.length_c   1.000
_cell.angle_alpha   90.00
_cell.angle_beta   90.00
_cell.angle_gamma   90.00
#
_symmetry.space_group_name_H-M   'P 1'
#
loop_
_entity.id
_entity.type
_entity.pdbx_description
1 polymer ?
#
loop_
_entity_poly.entity_id
_entity_poly.type
_entity_poly.pdbx_seq_one_letter_code
_entity_poly.pdbx_strand_id
1 'polypeptide(L)'
;MNEYRHHILTRGRYQIVALTPDPQFESDDIYAYAVMSSSGLKMRQELTLTDARNWLEFWIEQERASSGGSSPDMMEPSPPGEPSKLQAVRKRR
;
A
#
# COMPACT_ATOMS: atom_id res chain seq x y z
N MET A 1 -24.81 17.83 10.56
CA MET A 1 -24.67 16.67 11.46
C MET A 1 -23.20 16.56 11.80
N ASN A 2 -22.86 16.58 13.08
CA ASN A 2 -21.48 16.49 13.52
C ASN A 2 -21.13 15.00 13.62
N GLU A 3 -20.06 14.57 12.96
CA GLU A 3 -19.53 13.21 13.08
C GLU A 3 -18.35 13.27 14.05
N TYR A 4 -18.44 12.48 15.12
CA TYR A 4 -17.36 12.33 16.09
C TYR A 4 -16.58 11.06 15.78
N ARG A 5 -15.27 11.14 16.00
CA ARG A 5 -14.32 10.09 15.68
C ARG A 5 -13.66 9.62 16.95
N HIS A 6 -13.86 8.36 17.28
CA HIS A 6 -13.29 7.75 18.48
C HIS A 6 -12.25 6.73 18.08
N HIS A 7 -11.04 6.88 18.59
CA HIS A 7 -9.96 5.95 18.31
C HIS A 7 -10.25 4.58 18.93
N ILE A 8 -10.19 3.51 18.12
CA ILE A 8 -10.44 2.13 18.57
C ILE A 8 -9.15 1.32 18.59
N LEU A 9 -8.36 1.38 17.51
CA LEU A 9 -7.20 0.53 17.34
C LEU A 9 -6.16 1.20 16.43
N THR A 10 -4.88 1.01 16.72
CA THR A 10 -3.77 1.39 15.84
C THR A 10 -2.96 0.15 15.48
N ARG A 11 -2.59 0.02 14.20
CA ARG A 11 -1.78 -1.07 13.67
C ARG A 11 -0.77 -0.51 12.66
N GLY A 12 0.49 -0.41 13.08
CA GLY A 12 1.55 0.17 12.24
C GLY A 12 1.24 1.62 11.86
N ARG A 13 1.12 1.89 10.56
CA ARG A 13 0.83 3.21 9.98
C ARG A 13 -0.67 3.46 9.75
N TYR A 14 -1.53 2.62 10.30
CA TYR A 14 -2.97 2.68 10.10
C TYR A 14 -3.70 2.66 11.44
N GLN A 15 -4.87 3.27 11.49
CA GLN A 15 -5.73 3.32 12.66
C GLN A 15 -7.19 3.10 12.28
N ILE A 16 -7.95 2.47 13.16
CA ILE A 16 -9.39 2.31 13.06
C ILE A 16 -10.04 3.26 14.05
N VAL A 17 -10.99 4.05 13.54
CA VAL A 17 -11.81 4.96 14.35
C VAL A 17 -13.28 4.55 14.23
N ALA A 18 -14.02 4.62 15.33
CA ALA A 18 -15.47 4.52 15.32
C ALA A 18 -16.07 5.89 15.01
N LEU A 19 -17.13 5.89 14.21
CA LEU A 19 -17.89 7.07 13.84
C LEU A 19 -19.21 7.05 14.62
N THR A 20 -19.46 8.13 15.36
CA THR A 20 -20.66 8.30 16.17
C THR A 20 -21.32 9.65 15.85
N PRO A 21 -22.66 9.75 15.97
CA PRO A 21 -23.37 11.01 15.83
C PRO A 21 -23.19 11.92 17.05
N ASP A 22 -22.87 11.33 18.21
CA ASP A 22 -22.72 12.01 19.49
C ASP A 22 -21.25 12.11 19.92
N PRO A 23 -20.88 13.17 20.68
CA PRO A 23 -19.54 13.35 21.24
C PRO A 23 -19.22 12.34 22.34
N GLN A 24 -20.23 11.76 22.97
CA GLN A 24 -20.06 10.72 23.97
C GLN A 24 -19.84 9.39 23.26
N PHE A 25 -18.73 8.73 23.57
CA PHE A 25 -18.43 7.42 23.00
C PHE A 25 -19.33 6.37 23.65
N GLU A 26 -20.35 5.92 22.92
CA GLU A 26 -21.14 4.75 23.27
C GLU A 26 -20.98 3.69 22.18
N SER A 27 -20.72 2.44 22.57
CA SER A 27 -20.49 1.37 21.58
C SER A 27 -21.76 1.01 20.79
N ASP A 28 -22.93 1.35 21.31
CA ASP A 28 -24.24 1.13 20.68
C ASP A 28 -24.54 2.19 19.59
N ASP A 29 -24.00 3.41 19.75
CA ASP A 29 -24.17 4.54 18.82
C ASP A 29 -23.19 4.54 17.63
N ILE A 30 -22.32 3.53 17.55
CA ILE A 30 -21.37 3.41 16.44
C ILE A 30 -22.12 2.95 15.20
N TYR A 31 -22.32 3.86 14.25
CA TYR A 31 -22.94 3.50 12.96
C TYR A 31 -21.93 2.96 11.94
N ALA A 32 -20.64 3.26 12.10
CA ALA A 32 -19.59 2.77 11.21
C ALA A 32 -18.19 2.85 11.83
N TYR A 33 -17.26 2.09 11.25
CA TYR A 33 -15.84 2.09 11.55
C TYR A 33 -15.06 2.56 10.33
N ALA A 34 -14.22 3.57 10.48
CA ALA A 34 -13.36 4.06 9.41
C ALA A 34 -11.90 3.67 9.64
N VAL A 35 -11.26 3.16 8.59
CA VAL A 35 -9.82 2.91 8.54
C VAL A 35 -9.14 4.16 8.00
N MET A 36 -8.21 4.69 8.78
CA MET A 36 -7.42 5.88 8.45
C MET A 36 -5.94 5.55 8.39
N SER A 37 -5.21 6.24 7.53
CA SER A 37 -3.75 6.24 7.55
C SER A 37 -3.22 7.15 8.67
N SER A 38 -1.93 7.00 9.00
CA SER A 38 -1.22 7.84 9.96
C SER A 38 -1.21 9.32 9.60
N SER A 39 -1.42 9.63 8.31
CA SER A 39 -1.55 11.00 7.80
C SER A 39 -2.97 11.57 7.96
N GLY A 40 -3.91 10.79 8.51
CA GLY A 40 -5.31 11.18 8.67
C GLY A 40 -6.15 11.02 7.41
N LEU A 41 -5.70 10.27 6.40
CA LEU A 41 -6.51 9.98 5.22
C LEU A 41 -7.46 8.82 5.50
N LYS A 42 -8.76 9.04 5.28
CA LYS A 42 -9.78 7.99 5.36
C LYS A 42 -9.65 7.09 4.13
N MET A 43 -9.25 5.84 4.35
CA MET A 43 -9.05 4.87 3.27
C MET A 43 -10.31 4.06 3.00
N ARG A 44 -10.98 3.62 4.07
CA ARG A 44 -12.19 2.80 3.97
C ARG A 44 -13.12 3.03 5.14
N GLN A 45 -14.39 2.69 4.95
CA GLN A 45 -15.43 2.69 5.98
C GLN A 45 -16.19 1.38 5.89
N GLU A 46 -16.38 0.73 7.02
CA GLU A 46 -17.10 -0.52 7.17
C GLU A 46 -18.16 -0.40 8.26
N LEU A 47 -19.20 -1.23 8.20
CA LEU A 47 -20.28 -1.22 9.19
C LEU A 47 -19.88 -1.93 10.48
N THR A 48 -18.93 -2.87 10.42
CA THR A 48 -18.48 -3.63 11.59
C THR A 48 -16.98 -3.45 11.84
N LEU A 49 -16.59 -3.54 13.11
CA LEU A 49 -15.18 -3.52 13.50
C LEU A 49 -14.41 -4.70 12.90
N THR A 50 -15.07 -5.86 12.76
CA THR A 50 -14.48 -7.07 12.21
C THR A 50 -14.12 -6.90 10.74
N ASP A 51 -15.03 -6.35 9.93
CA ASP A 51 -14.77 -6.06 8.52
C ASP A 51 -13.65 -5.03 8.35
N ALA A 52 -13.66 -3.96 9.16
CA ALA A 52 -12.60 -2.96 9.16
C ALA A 52 -11.22 -3.58 9.49
N ARG A 53 -11.18 -4.50 10.47
CA ARG A 53 -9.97 -5.24 10.84
C ARG A 53 -9.51 -6.18 9.73
N ASN A 54 -10.40 -6.98 9.18
CA ASN A 54 -10.07 -7.92 8.10
C ASN A 54 -9.51 -7.18 6.88
N TRP A 55 -10.12 -6.05 6.52
CA TRP A 55 -9.63 -5.23 5.44
C TRP A 55 -8.25 -4.63 5.75
N LEU A 56 -8.06 -4.12 6.97
CA LEU A 56 -6.78 -3.53 7.38
C LEU A 56 -5.65 -4.57 7.33
N GLU A 57 -5.88 -5.78 7.85
CA GLU A 57 -4.89 -6.85 7.81
C GLU A 57 -4.56 -7.24 6.36
N PHE A 58 -5.58 -7.39 5.50
CA PHE A 58 -5.40 -7.66 4.09
C PHE A 58 -4.59 -6.56 3.38
N TRP A 59 -4.89 -5.29 3.67
CA TRP A 59 -4.18 -4.16 3.10
C TRP A 59 -2.72 -4.09 3.53
N ILE A 60 -2.44 -4.34 4.81
CA ILE A 60 -1.06 -4.40 5.34
C ILE A 60 -0.30 -5.56 4.68
N GLU A 61 -0.92 -6.72 4.53
CA GLU A 61 -0.29 -7.86 3.87
C GLU A 61 0.00 -7.58 2.39
N GLN A 62 -0.94 -6.95 1.68
CA GLN A 62 -0.75 -6.52 0.30
C GLN A 62 0.37 -5.46 0.18
N GLU A 63 0.40 -4.45 1.06
CA GLU A 63 1.47 -3.44 1.09
C GLU A 63 2.84 -4.09 1.30
N ARG A 64 2.94 -5.07 2.21
CA ARG A 64 4.18 -5.81 2.46
C ARG A 64 4.61 -6.61 1.24
N ALA A 65 3.67 -7.27 0.57
CA ALA A 65 3.95 -8.01 -0.68
C ALA A 65 4.41 -7.08 -1.82
N SER A 66 3.80 -5.90 -1.94
CA SER A 66 4.19 -4.91 -2.96
C SER A 66 5.51 -4.19 -2.64
N SER A 67 5.80 -3.96 -1.35
CA SER A 67 7.02 -3.28 -0.90
C SER A 67 8.24 -4.21 -0.85
N GLY A 68 8.03 -5.53 -0.84
CA GLY A 68 9.07 -6.55 -0.99
C GLY A 68 9.46 -6.87 -2.44
N GLY A 69 8.82 -6.24 -3.42
CA GLY A 69 9.07 -6.43 -4.85
C GLY A 69 10.22 -5.57 -5.39
N SER A 70 11.40 -5.63 -4.77
CA SER A 70 12.62 -5.23 -5.48
C SER A 70 13.03 -6.39 -6.40
N SER A 71 12.80 -6.15 -7.69
CA SER A 71 13.47 -6.72 -8.86
C SER A 71 13.06 -8.14 -9.30
N PRO A 72 12.43 -8.30 -10.47
CA PRO A 72 12.88 -9.34 -11.38
C PRO A 72 14.28 -8.93 -11.88
N ASP A 73 15.30 -9.15 -11.05
CA ASP A 73 16.69 -9.26 -11.52
C ASP A 73 16.85 -10.64 -12.16
N MET A 74 16.25 -10.84 -13.34
CA MET A 74 16.59 -11.97 -14.20
C MET A 74 16.33 -11.53 -15.65
N MET A 75 17.43 -11.21 -16.36
CA MET A 75 17.57 -11.00 -17.81
C MET A 75 17.23 -9.60 -18.37
N GLU A 76 18.17 -8.67 -18.17
CA GLU A 76 18.61 -7.84 -19.29
C GLU A 76 19.34 -8.76 -20.30
N PRO A 77 18.82 -9.02 -21.51
CA PRO A 77 19.65 -9.59 -22.55
C PRO A 77 20.71 -8.53 -22.90
N SER A 78 21.97 -8.80 -22.54
CA SER A 78 23.10 -7.97 -22.93
C SER A 78 23.03 -7.65 -24.43
N PRO A 79 23.28 -6.39 -24.84
CA PRO A 79 23.45 -6.09 -26.25
C PRO A 79 24.64 -6.92 -26.77
N PRO A 80 24.54 -7.60 -27.93
CA PRO A 80 25.70 -8.24 -28.51
C PRO A 80 26.72 -7.16 -28.84
N GLY A 81 27.79 -7.14 -28.05
CA GLY A 81 28.95 -6.28 -28.28
C GLY A 81 29.47 -6.48 -29.70
N GLU A 82 29.69 -5.35 -30.37
CA GLU A 82 30.52 -5.22 -31.56
C GLU A 82 31.79 -6.09 -31.47
N PRO A 83 32.11 -6.90 -32.50
CA PRO A 83 33.49 -7.21 -32.80
C PRO A 83 34.11 -6.02 -33.55
N SER A 84 34.49 -4.98 -32.81
CA SER A 84 35.39 -3.95 -33.32
C SER A 84 36.80 -4.50 -33.26
N LYS A 85 37.37 -4.86 -34.43
CA LYS A 85 38.77 -4.67 -34.86
C LYS A 85 39.10 -5.64 -36.01
N LEU A 86 39.43 -5.08 -37.18
CA LEU A 86 40.74 -5.24 -37.81
C LEU A 86 40.76 -4.48 -39.15
N GLN A 87 41.30 -3.26 -39.11
CA GLN A 87 41.92 -2.67 -40.28
C GLN A 87 43.16 -3.50 -40.67
N ALA A 88 43.27 -3.91 -41.93
CA ALA A 88 44.54 -4.08 -42.66
C ALA A 88 44.23 -4.34 -44.16
N VAL A 89 44.35 -3.33 -45.02
CA VAL A 89 45.45 -3.15 -45.99
C VAL A 89 45.33 -3.98 -47.29
N ARG A 90 45.13 -3.23 -48.39
CA ARG A 90 45.66 -3.37 -49.76
C ARG A 90 45.80 -4.79 -50.36
N LYS A 91 45.23 -5.01 -51.56
CA LYS A 91 45.98 -4.93 -52.83
C LYS A 91 45.07 -5.02 -54.06
N ARG A 92 45.45 -4.23 -55.07
CA ARG A 92 44.99 -4.21 -56.45
C ARG A 92 45.30 -5.54 -57.15
N ARG A 93 44.42 -6.00 -58.03
CA ARG A 93 44.83 -6.46 -59.38
C ARG A 93 43.66 -6.39 -60.34
#